data_AF-A0A959CT16-F1
#
_entry.id   AF-A0A959CT16-F1
#
_cell.length_a   1.000
_cell.length_b   1.000
_cell.length_c   1.000
_cell.angle_alpha   90.00
_cell.angle_beta   90.00
_cell.angle_gamma   90.00
#
_symmetry.space_group_name_H-M   'P 1'
#
loop_
_entity.id
_entity.type
_entity.pdbx_description
1 polymer ?
#
loop_
_entity_poly.entity_id
_entity_poly.type
_entity_poly.pdbx_seq_one_letter_code
_entity_poly.pdbx_strand_id
1 'polypeptide(L)'
;SKTDAYRVFVQEKIAAGERASSMAGNLYTASIFLALMSTLETALEEGQELEGRRFGFFSYGSGSKSKVFEGQLQAGWKETTGRFHLMERLVQRSAIDYYTYEQLHRGQATESAAPVQGEFYLKEICREKGVREGARTYGWKESKAVEVQ
;
A
#
# COMPACT_ATOMS: atom_id res chain seq x y z
N SER A 1 -2.86 -23.17 -22.58
CA SER A 1 -2.60 -21.72 -22.40
C SER A 1 -2.03 -21.35 -21.01
N LYS A 2 -1.89 -22.26 -20.05
CA LYS A 2 -0.95 -22.11 -18.90
C LYS A 2 -0.31 -23.46 -18.64
N THR A 3 0.98 -23.61 -18.89
CA THR A 3 1.72 -24.85 -18.62
C THR A 3 1.83 -25.06 -17.11
N ASP A 4 2.05 -26.29 -16.67
CA ASP A 4 2.22 -26.56 -15.23
C ASP A 4 3.46 -25.85 -14.67
N ALA A 5 4.53 -25.77 -15.46
CA ALA A 5 5.72 -24.99 -15.12
C ALA A 5 5.40 -23.50 -14.86
N TYR A 6 4.54 -22.88 -15.68
CA TYR A 6 4.12 -21.49 -15.46
C TYR A 6 3.30 -21.33 -14.19
N ARG A 7 2.38 -22.26 -13.90
CA ARG A 7 1.56 -22.22 -12.68
C ARG A 7 2.42 -22.33 -11.43
N VAL A 8 3.36 -23.27 -11.41
CA VAL A 8 4.33 -23.44 -10.32
C VAL A 8 5.14 -22.15 -10.13
N PHE A 9 5.67 -21.59 -11.22
CA PHE A 9 6.43 -20.34 -11.15
C PHE A 9 5.62 -19.17 -10.54
N VAL A 10 4.39 -18.95 -11.01
CA VAL A 10 3.53 -17.88 -10.47
C VAL A 10 3.25 -18.10 -8.98
N GLN A 11 2.90 -19.34 -8.62
CA GLN A 11 2.59 -19.69 -7.24
C GLN A 11 3.79 -19.45 -6.32
N GLU A 12 4.99 -19.83 -6.75
CA GLU A 12 6.20 -19.73 -5.92
C GLU A 12 6.82 -18.33 -5.90
N LYS A 13 6.68 -17.54 -6.97
CA LYS A 13 7.47 -16.30 -7.16
C LYS A 13 6.65 -15.02 -7.18
N ILE A 14 5.34 -15.09 -7.42
CA ILE A 14 4.51 -13.91 -7.68
C ILE A 14 3.34 -13.83 -6.70
N ALA A 15 2.66 -14.94 -6.43
CA ALA A 15 1.38 -14.97 -5.74
C ALA A 15 1.40 -14.29 -4.36
N ALA A 16 2.49 -14.42 -3.59
CA ALA A 16 2.63 -13.78 -2.28
C ALA A 16 2.56 -12.24 -2.35
N GLY A 17 3.09 -11.63 -3.42
CA GLY A 17 3.02 -10.18 -3.64
C GLY A 17 1.65 -9.70 -4.10
N GLU A 18 0.88 -10.58 -4.75
CA GLU A 18 -0.47 -10.25 -5.25
C GLU A 18 -1.52 -10.18 -4.15
N ARG A 19 -1.31 -10.85 -3.00
CA ARG A 19 -2.28 -10.90 -1.89
C ARG A 19 -2.72 -9.49 -1.46
N ALA A 20 -1.79 -8.64 -1.02
CA ALA A 20 -2.12 -7.25 -0.65
C ALA A 20 -2.54 -6.39 -1.85
N SER A 21 -1.90 -6.60 -3.01
CA SER A 21 -2.20 -5.84 -4.24
C SER A 21 -3.66 -6.04 -4.69
N SER A 22 -4.22 -7.23 -4.51
CA SER A 22 -5.61 -7.56 -4.84
C SER A 22 -6.62 -6.83 -3.95
N MET A 23 -6.23 -6.46 -2.72
CA MET A 23 -7.06 -5.75 -1.76
C MET A 23 -6.98 -4.23 -1.89
N ALA A 24 -5.81 -3.71 -2.29
CA ALA A 24 -5.55 -2.28 -2.38
C ALA A 24 -5.82 -1.69 -3.78
N GLY A 25 -5.70 -2.51 -4.83
CA GLY A 25 -5.71 -2.03 -6.21
C GLY A 25 -4.38 -1.40 -6.62
N ASN A 26 -4.40 -0.59 -7.69
CA ASN A 26 -3.20 0.02 -8.25
C ASN A 26 -2.78 1.29 -7.46
N LEU A 27 -1.62 1.23 -6.82
CA LEU A 27 -1.01 2.35 -6.09
C LEU A 27 0.09 3.07 -6.90
N TYR A 28 0.11 2.90 -8.22
CA TYR A 28 1.11 3.44 -9.14
C TYR A 28 2.54 3.12 -8.69
N THR A 29 3.32 4.14 -8.32
CA THR A 29 4.74 4.00 -7.94
C THR A 29 4.92 3.14 -6.69
N ALA A 30 3.90 3.05 -5.82
CA ALA A 30 3.97 2.25 -4.60
C ALA A 30 3.61 0.76 -4.81
N SER A 31 3.03 0.38 -5.96
CA SER A 31 2.56 -0.99 -6.20
C SER A 31 3.65 -2.05 -6.05
N ILE A 32 4.87 -1.76 -6.51
CA ILE A 32 6.00 -2.70 -6.38
C ILE A 32 6.44 -2.90 -4.93
N PHE A 33 6.34 -1.84 -4.10
CA PHE A 33 6.70 -1.91 -2.69
C PHE A 33 5.60 -2.59 -1.86
N LEU A 34 4.33 -2.38 -2.22
CA LEU A 34 3.23 -3.13 -1.64
C LEU A 34 3.39 -4.64 -1.88
N ALA A 35 3.76 -5.04 -3.10
CA ALA A 35 4.05 -6.43 -3.43
C ALA A 35 5.25 -6.98 -2.63
N LEU A 36 6.31 -6.20 -2.45
CA LEU A 36 7.45 -6.58 -1.60
C LEU A 36 7.01 -6.79 -0.14
N MET A 37 6.30 -5.83 0.45
CA MET A 37 5.81 -5.94 1.83
C MET A 37 4.92 -7.17 2.01
N SER A 38 3.97 -7.39 1.09
CA SER A 38 3.09 -8.56 1.08
C SER A 38 3.87 -9.88 1.01
N THR A 39 4.93 -9.92 0.19
CA THR A 39 5.76 -11.12 0.04
C THR A 39 6.56 -11.40 1.31
N LEU A 40 7.14 -10.37 1.93
CA LEU A 40 7.91 -10.52 3.17
C LEU A 40 7.00 -10.91 4.35
N GLU A 41 5.83 -10.30 4.47
CA GLU A 41 4.86 -10.62 5.53
C GLU A 41 4.37 -12.06 5.40
N THR A 42 4.01 -12.48 4.19
CA THR A 42 3.67 -13.89 3.89
C THR A 42 4.80 -14.85 4.27
N ALA A 43 6.04 -14.53 3.89
CA ALA A 43 7.17 -15.39 4.18
C ALA A 43 7.47 -15.49 5.68
N LEU A 44 7.24 -14.40 6.43
CA LEU A 44 7.36 -14.39 7.89
C LEU A 44 6.31 -15.27 8.54
N GLU A 45 5.05 -15.17 8.12
CA GLU A 45 3.93 -15.98 8.60
C GLU A 45 4.13 -17.47 8.32
N GLU A 46 4.65 -17.81 7.14
CA GLU A 46 4.92 -19.18 6.70
C GLU A 46 6.25 -19.73 7.26
N GLY A 47 6.98 -18.95 8.08
CA GLY A 47 8.23 -19.37 8.70
C GLY A 47 9.39 -19.60 7.72
N GLN A 48 9.34 -18.99 6.54
CA GLN A 48 10.38 -19.13 5.52
C GLN A 48 11.65 -18.39 5.93
N GLU A 49 12.82 -18.97 5.59
CA GLU A 49 14.10 -18.27 5.70
C GLU A 49 14.55 -17.71 4.36
N LEU A 50 14.68 -16.39 4.30
CA LEU A 50 14.94 -15.62 3.11
C LEU A 50 16.21 -14.77 3.19
N GLU A 51 16.90 -14.77 4.33
CA GLU A 51 18.18 -14.09 4.47
C GLU A 51 19.16 -14.54 3.37
N GLY A 52 19.82 -13.56 2.73
CA GLY A 52 20.75 -13.79 1.63
C GLY A 52 20.08 -14.13 0.28
N ARG A 53 18.76 -14.35 0.22
CA ARG A 53 18.04 -14.58 -1.04
C ARG A 53 17.93 -13.29 -1.85
N ARG A 54 17.87 -13.44 -3.17
CA ARG A 54 17.70 -12.32 -4.11
C ARG A 54 16.25 -12.20 -4.55
N PHE A 55 15.78 -10.95 -4.61
CA PHE A 55 14.49 -10.55 -5.13
C PHE A 55 14.70 -9.80 -6.43
N GLY A 56 13.97 -10.20 -7.46
CA GLY A 56 13.92 -9.48 -8.73
C GLY A 56 12.78 -8.46 -8.72
N PHE A 57 13.06 -7.25 -9.20
CA PHE A 57 12.11 -6.15 -9.27
C PHE A 57 11.93 -5.72 -10.71
N PHE A 58 10.68 -5.63 -11.15
CA PHE A 58 10.29 -5.12 -12.45
C PHE A 58 9.34 -3.93 -12.24
N SER A 59 9.87 -2.70 -12.35
CA SER A 59 9.06 -1.49 -12.22
C SER A 59 8.75 -0.92 -13.61
N TYR A 60 7.50 -0.52 -13.82
CA TYR A 60 7.04 0.07 -15.08
C TYR A 60 6.25 1.36 -14.83
N GLY A 61 6.48 2.36 -15.68
CA GLY A 61 5.69 3.58 -15.77
C GLY A 61 5.31 3.87 -17.23
N SER A 62 4.03 4.12 -17.48
CA SER A 62 3.53 4.48 -18.80
C SER A 62 4.19 5.76 -19.32
N GLY A 63 4.41 5.84 -20.63
CA GLY A 63 5.25 6.86 -21.29
C GLY A 63 6.38 6.19 -22.05
N SER A 64 7.37 5.62 -21.34
CA SER A 64 8.31 4.65 -21.94
C SER A 64 9.28 3.94 -20.98
N LYS A 65 9.17 4.11 -19.65
CA LYS A 65 10.27 3.74 -18.74
C LYS A 65 9.96 2.50 -17.93
N SER A 66 10.89 1.55 -17.96
CA SER A 66 10.96 0.45 -17.03
C SER A 66 12.35 0.38 -16.41
N LYS A 67 12.42 -0.25 -15.24
CA LYS A 67 13.70 -0.59 -14.60
C LYS A 67 13.60 -2.00 -14.04
N VAL A 68 14.62 -2.78 -14.33
CA VAL A 68 14.83 -4.10 -13.74
C VAL A 68 16.04 -4.01 -12.84
N PHE A 69 15.90 -4.49 -11.61
CA PHE A 69 17.00 -4.56 -10.66
C PHE A 69 16.77 -5.73 -9.71
N GLU A 70 17.80 -6.11 -8.98
CA GLU A 70 17.71 -7.09 -7.92
C GLU A 70 18.13 -6.49 -6.57
N GLY A 71 17.63 -7.07 -5.50
CA GLY A 71 18.05 -6.76 -4.13
C GLY A 71 18.27 -8.05 -3.35
N GLN A 72 19.31 -8.09 -2.53
CA GLN A 72 19.55 -9.20 -1.61
C GLN A 72 18.96 -8.88 -0.24
N LEU A 73 18.13 -9.77 0.28
CA LEU A 73 17.53 -9.61 1.60
C LEU A 73 18.60 -9.80 2.69
N GLN A 74 18.74 -8.81 3.56
CA GLN A 74 19.75 -8.81 4.62
C GLN A 74 19.23 -9.45 5.90
N ALA A 75 20.15 -9.75 6.82
CA ALA A 75 19.83 -10.12 8.19
C ALA A 75 18.93 -9.04 8.85
N GLY A 76 18.07 -9.46 9.78
CA GLY A 76 17.13 -8.57 10.48
C GLY A 76 15.86 -8.22 9.70
N TRP A 77 15.63 -8.81 8.52
CA TRP A 77 14.42 -8.57 7.72
C TRP A 77 13.13 -8.87 8.50
N LYS A 78 13.13 -9.92 9.33
CA LYS A 78 11.97 -10.34 10.14
C LYS A 78 11.51 -9.27 11.13
N GLU A 79 12.44 -8.55 11.76
CA GLU A 79 12.10 -7.46 12.70
C GLU A 79 11.42 -6.29 11.97
N THR A 80 11.89 -5.95 10.77
CA THR A 80 11.27 -4.88 9.99
C THR A 80 9.90 -5.30 9.47
N THR A 81 9.79 -6.52 8.92
CA THR A 81 8.52 -7.07 8.44
C THR A 81 7.48 -7.18 9.55
N GLY A 82 7.87 -7.61 10.76
CA GLY A 82 6.96 -7.76 11.89
C GLY A 82 6.29 -6.46 12.35
N ARG A 83 6.77 -5.30 11.91
CA ARG A 83 6.20 -3.98 12.20
C ARG A 83 5.26 -3.46 11.12
N PHE A 84 5.10 -4.18 10.00
CA PHE A 84 4.27 -3.70 8.89
C PHE A 84 2.78 -3.74 9.21
N HIS A 85 2.33 -4.84 9.84
CA HIS A 85 0.93 -5.13 10.10
C HIS A 85 0.05 -4.93 8.85
N LEU A 86 0.56 -5.28 7.66
CA LEU A 86 -0.05 -4.88 6.39
C LEU A 86 -1.43 -5.51 6.21
N MET A 87 -1.52 -6.83 6.39
CA MET A 87 -2.77 -7.56 6.18
C MET A 87 -3.81 -7.17 7.21
N GLU A 88 -3.41 -7.03 8.48
CA GLU A 88 -4.28 -6.54 9.56
C GLU A 88 -4.88 -5.17 9.21
N ARG A 89 -4.04 -4.22 8.81
CA ARG A 89 -4.47 -2.86 8.41
C ARG A 89 -5.39 -2.87 7.21
N LEU A 90 -5.16 -3.75 6.23
CA LEU A 90 -6.02 -3.87 5.05
C LEU A 90 -7.40 -4.44 5.38
N VAL A 91 -7.48 -5.38 6.33
CA VAL A 91 -8.73 -6.00 6.82
C VAL A 91 -9.52 -5.03 7.71
N GLN A 92 -8.86 -4.21 8.51
CA GLN A 92 -9.50 -3.23 9.39
C GLN A 92 -10.12 -2.02 8.66
N ARG A 93 -9.96 -1.91 7.33
CA ARG A 93 -10.59 -0.85 6.54
C ARG A 93 -12.11 -1.00 6.53
N SER A 94 -12.81 0.13 6.52
CA SER A 94 -14.26 0.16 6.36
C SER A 94 -14.64 0.15 4.89
N ALA A 95 -15.49 -0.80 4.49
CA ALA A 95 -16.10 -0.78 3.17
C ALA A 95 -17.10 0.39 3.07
N ILE A 96 -17.14 1.03 1.91
CA ILE A 96 -18.17 2.02 1.54
C ILE A 96 -19.05 1.45 0.45
N ASP A 97 -20.30 1.91 0.39
CA ASP A 97 -21.20 1.56 -0.70
C ASP A 97 -20.81 2.28 -2.01
N TYR A 98 -21.37 1.82 -3.13
CA TYR A 98 -21.06 2.34 -4.45
C TYR A 98 -21.46 3.82 -4.62
N TYR A 99 -22.58 4.23 -4.04
CA TYR A 99 -23.05 5.62 -4.13
C TYR A 99 -22.07 6.56 -3.43
N THR A 100 -21.65 6.22 -2.21
CA THR A 100 -20.63 6.95 -1.46
C THR A 100 -19.31 7.02 -2.24
N TYR A 101 -18.87 5.90 -2.83
CA TYR A 101 -17.69 5.86 -3.69
C TYR A 101 -17.80 6.82 -4.89
N GLU A 102 -18.93 6.82 -5.61
CA GLU A 102 -19.12 7.67 -6.79
C GLU A 102 -19.04 9.16 -6.41
N GLN A 103 -19.70 9.54 -5.31
CA GLN A 103 -19.69 10.93 -4.81
C GLN A 103 -18.27 11.39 -4.46
N LEU A 104 -17.46 10.54 -3.82
CA LEU A 104 -16.05 10.82 -3.54
C LEU A 104 -15.24 10.93 -4.84
N HIS A 105 -15.42 9.97 -5.76
CA HIS A 105 -14.68 9.91 -7.02
C HIS A 105 -14.94 11.15 -7.90
N ARG A 106 -16.18 11.65 -7.91
CA ARG A 106 -16.57 12.86 -8.64
C ARG A 106 -16.23 14.16 -7.90
N GLY A 107 -15.72 14.09 -6.67
CA GLY A 107 -15.43 15.26 -5.84
C GLY A 107 -16.67 16.02 -5.37
N GLN A 108 -17.81 15.33 -5.26
CA GLN A 108 -19.08 15.89 -4.79
C GLN A 108 -19.25 15.78 -3.27
N ALA A 109 -18.57 14.81 -2.64
CA ALA A 109 -18.50 14.71 -1.20
C ALA A 109 -17.50 15.73 -0.63
N THR A 110 -17.96 16.57 0.30
CA THR A 110 -17.13 17.57 1.01
C THR A 110 -16.66 17.10 2.38
N GLU A 111 -17.19 15.97 2.86
CA GLU A 111 -16.83 15.35 4.13
C GLU A 111 -16.08 14.04 3.89
N SER A 112 -15.24 13.68 4.86
CA SER A 112 -14.53 12.40 4.82
C SER A 112 -15.50 11.25 5.06
N ALA A 113 -15.38 10.17 4.29
CA ALA A 113 -16.19 8.96 4.49
C ALA A 113 -15.83 8.19 5.78
N ALA A 114 -14.67 8.49 6.38
CA ALA A 114 -14.24 7.94 7.66
C ALA A 114 -13.66 9.05 8.55
N PRO A 115 -13.78 8.94 9.88
CA PRO A 115 -13.18 9.90 10.79
C PRO A 115 -11.65 9.84 10.69
N VAL A 116 -11.02 11.01 10.59
CA VAL A 116 -9.56 11.16 10.60
C VAL A 116 -9.03 10.81 11.99
N GLN A 117 -8.14 9.82 12.11
CA GLN A 117 -7.56 9.40 13.39
C GLN A 117 -6.11 8.95 13.22
N GLY A 118 -5.18 9.58 13.94
CA GLY A 118 -3.76 9.25 13.88
C GLY A 118 -3.14 9.48 12.50
N GLU A 119 -3.63 10.47 11.75
CA GLU A 119 -3.19 10.72 10.38
C GLU A 119 -3.18 12.20 10.00
N PHE A 120 -2.44 12.51 8.92
CA PHE A 120 -2.44 13.83 8.30
C PHE A 120 -3.64 13.98 7.37
N TYR A 121 -4.26 15.16 7.39
CA TYR A 121 -5.34 15.50 6.48
C TYR A 121 -5.12 16.87 5.83
N LEU A 122 -5.66 17.04 4.63
CA LEU A 122 -5.70 18.34 3.97
C LEU A 122 -6.69 19.25 4.71
N LYS A 123 -6.20 20.32 5.32
CA LYS A 123 -7.01 21.27 6.09
C LYS A 123 -7.59 22.35 5.19
N GLU A 124 -6.77 22.94 4.33
CA GLU A 124 -7.18 24.06 3.48
C GLU A 124 -6.33 24.15 2.21
N ILE A 125 -6.94 24.68 1.15
CA ILE A 125 -6.25 25.16 -0.04
C ILE A 125 -6.55 26.66 -0.17
N CYS A 126 -5.51 27.50 -0.11
CA CYS A 126 -5.67 28.95 -0.28
C CYS A 126 -6.15 29.26 -1.71
N ARG A 127 -7.29 29.94 -1.82
CA ARG A 127 -7.87 30.37 -3.11
C ARG A 127 -7.80 31.87 -3.35
N GLU A 128 -7.31 32.63 -2.37
CA GLU A 128 -7.09 34.07 -2.53
C GLU A 128 -5.95 34.31 -3.53
N LYS A 129 -6.18 35.19 -4.50
CA LYS A 129 -5.19 35.54 -5.50
C LYS A 129 -3.98 36.19 -4.84
N GLY A 130 -2.79 35.73 -5.20
CA GLY A 130 -1.53 36.28 -4.70
C GLY A 130 -0.47 35.20 -4.52
N VAL A 131 0.57 35.51 -3.75
CA VAL A 131 1.75 34.62 -3.57
C VAL A 131 1.38 33.26 -2.96
N ARG A 132 0.27 33.20 -2.23
CA ARG A 132 -0.19 31.99 -1.53
C ARG A 132 -1.27 31.22 -2.28
N GLU A 133 -1.70 31.67 -3.46
CA GLU A 133 -2.71 30.98 -4.26
C GLU A 133 -2.29 29.52 -4.53
N GLY A 134 -3.17 28.57 -4.22
CA GLY A 134 -2.90 27.14 -4.35
C GLY A 134 -2.10 26.51 -3.20
N ALA A 135 -1.64 27.29 -2.21
CA ALA A 135 -0.92 26.76 -1.05
C ALA A 135 -1.84 25.82 -0.24
N ARG A 136 -1.32 24.64 0.11
CA ARG A 136 -2.03 23.62 0.91
C ARG A 136 -1.55 23.66 2.36
N THR A 137 -2.48 23.69 3.30
CA THR A 137 -2.18 23.50 4.72
C THR A 137 -2.69 22.14 5.18
N TYR A 138 -1.92 21.50 6.06
CA TYR A 138 -2.20 20.16 6.56
C TYR A 138 -2.36 20.21 8.07
N GLY A 139 -3.25 19.38 8.59
CA GLY A 139 -3.41 19.13 10.02
C GLY A 139 -3.01 17.71 10.38
N TRP A 140 -2.67 17.48 11.64
CA TRP A 140 -2.56 16.16 12.25
C TRP A 140 -3.73 15.98 13.21
N LYS A 141 -4.38 14.82 13.17
CA LYS A 141 -5.41 14.46 14.15
C LYS A 141 -4.88 13.33 15.02
N GLU A 142 -4.70 13.60 16.31
CA GLU A 142 -4.28 12.56 17.26
C GLU A 142 -5.28 11.40 17.27
N SER A 143 -4.76 10.19 17.39
CA SER A 143 -5.60 9.01 17.62
C SER A 143 -6.21 9.08 19.01
N LYS A 144 -7.48 8.74 19.17
CA LYS A 144 -8.03 8.49 20.51
C LYS A 144 -7.43 7.18 20.99
N ALA A 145 -6.79 7.19 22.17
CA ALA A 145 -6.33 5.96 22.78
C ALA A 145 -7.49 4.97 22.84
N VAL A 146 -7.33 3.81 22.22
CA VAL A 146 -8.23 2.68 22.43
C VAL A 146 -7.96 2.22 23.85
N GLU A 147 -8.88 2.51 24.79
CA GLU A 147 -8.87 1.84 26.08
C GLU A 147 -9.07 0.35 25.81
N VAL A 148 -7.99 -0.41 25.94
CA VAL A 148 -8.05 -1.87 25.95
C VAL A 148 -8.70 -2.26 27.28
N GLN A 149 -9.95 -2.73 27.23
CA GLN A 149 -10.58 -3.46 28.33
C GLN A 149 -10.11 -4.91 28.34
#